data_AF-A0A1H5QNJ8-F1
#
_entry.id   AF-A0A1H5QNJ8-F1
#
_cell.length_a   1.000
_cell.length_b   1.000
_cell.length_c   1.000
_cell.angle_alpha   90.00
_cell.angle_beta   90.00
_cell.angle_gamma   90.00
#
_symmetry.space_group_name_H-M   'P 1'
#
loop_
_entity.id
_entity.type
_entity.pdbx_description
1 polymer ?
#
loop_
_entity_poly.entity_id
_entity_poly.type
_entity_poly.pdbx_seq_one_letter_code
_entity_poly.pdbx_strand_id
1 'polypeptide(L)'
;MPPRTTALTPEQARALGKAALANAVSLLDEVKILLEHHKWARSYALATLAIEEYGKFRLCEEAAARPPANWRNFWSELKTHDPKTREWSGALLDSMRPPRGGGQAAWNHARSVMTADNSKFAKAVSESKMSGLYVDWDDPSAQPLIPGERVNEALARNMFNAASRVIH
;
A
#
# COMPACT_ATOMS: atom_id res chain seq x y z
N MET A 1 0.62 -12.74 19.34
CA MET A 1 0.49 -11.46 20.09
C MET A 1 -0.98 -11.22 20.43
N PRO A 2 -1.34 -10.88 21.67
CA PRO A 2 -2.72 -10.55 22.04
C PRO A 2 -3.25 -9.33 21.24
N PRO A 3 -4.58 -9.20 21.03
CA PRO A 3 -5.15 -8.05 20.35
C PRO A 3 -4.91 -6.79 21.19
N ARG A 4 -4.31 -5.75 20.58
CA ARG A 4 -4.22 -4.43 21.19
C ARG A 4 -5.62 -3.83 21.22
N THR A 5 -6.00 -3.27 22.36
CA THR A 5 -7.28 -2.57 22.57
C THR A 5 -7.09 -1.17 23.17
N THR A 6 -5.86 -0.80 23.51
CA THR A 6 -5.50 0.48 24.12
C THR A 6 -6.01 1.63 23.27
N ALA A 7 -6.76 2.53 23.90
CA ALA A 7 -7.17 3.78 23.29
C ALA A 7 -5.97 4.72 23.17
N LEU A 8 -5.79 5.32 22.00
CA LEU A 8 -4.80 6.38 21.80
C LEU A 8 -5.48 7.74 21.97
N THR A 9 -4.73 8.72 22.45
CA THR A 9 -5.11 10.13 22.25
C THR A 9 -4.94 10.49 20.77
N PRO A 10 -5.66 11.52 20.27
CA PRO A 10 -5.41 12.04 18.92
C PRO A 10 -3.93 12.36 18.66
N GLU A 11 -3.22 12.88 19.66
CA GLU A 11 -1.80 13.21 19.57
C GLU A 11 -0.93 11.95 19.41
N GLN A 12 -1.22 10.88 20.15
CA GLN A 12 -0.54 9.60 20.00
C GLN A 12 -0.82 8.93 18.66
N ALA A 13 -2.06 9.01 18.16
CA ALA A 13 -2.41 8.50 16.83
C ALA A 13 -1.64 9.27 15.75
N ARG A 14 -1.60 10.60 15.79
CA ARG A 14 -0.80 11.42 14.84
C ARG A 14 0.70 11.10 14.94
N ALA A 15 1.23 10.89 16.14
CA ALA A 15 2.64 10.53 16.31
C ALA A 15 2.98 9.18 15.67
N LEU A 16 2.12 8.17 15.84
CA LEU A 16 2.24 6.88 15.16
C LEU A 16 2.15 7.04 13.64
N GLY A 17 1.19 7.84 13.16
CA GLY A 17 1.03 8.14 11.74
C GLY A 17 2.27 8.80 11.13
N LYS A 18 2.86 9.79 11.80
CA LYS A 18 4.11 10.44 11.37
C LYS A 18 5.27 9.47 11.28
N ALA A 19 5.41 8.56 12.25
CA ALA A 19 6.44 7.52 12.21
C ALA A 19 6.24 6.57 11.02
N ALA A 20 5.00 6.17 10.73
CA ALA A 20 4.68 5.34 9.57
C ALA A 20 4.99 6.07 8.24
N LEU A 21 4.64 7.36 8.12
CA LEU A 21 4.97 8.16 6.94
C LEU A 21 6.48 8.29 6.74
N ALA A 22 7.24 8.58 7.80
CA ALA A 22 8.69 8.64 7.73
C ALA A 22 9.32 7.32 7.24
N ASN A 23 8.78 6.18 7.70
CA ASN A 23 9.19 4.87 7.23
C ASN A 23 8.83 4.64 5.75
N ALA A 24 7.64 5.06 5.32
CA ALA A 24 7.22 4.99 3.92
C ALA A 24 8.16 5.78 2.98
N VAL A 25 8.56 6.99 3.39
CA VAL A 25 9.52 7.83 2.65
C VAL A 25 10.89 7.14 2.57
N SER A 26 11.42 6.66 3.70
CA SER A 26 12.70 5.94 3.74
C SER A 26 12.70 4.70 2.83
N LEU A 27 11.61 3.92 2.85
CA LEU A 27 11.45 2.77 1.96
C LEU A 27 11.46 3.18 0.49
N LEU A 28 10.82 4.29 0.11
CA LEU A 28 10.86 4.78 -1.27
C LEU A 28 12.24 5.26 -1.71
N ASP A 29 13.04 5.82 -0.80
CA ASP A 29 14.41 6.17 -1.11
C ASP A 29 15.26 4.92 -1.39
N GLU A 30 15.05 3.84 -0.62
CA GLU A 30 15.68 2.53 -0.91
C GLU A 30 15.19 1.93 -2.23
N VAL A 31 13.92 2.11 -2.60
CA VAL A 31 13.38 1.66 -3.88
C VAL A 31 14.12 2.32 -5.05
N LYS A 32 14.43 3.63 -4.97
CA LYS A 32 15.19 4.34 -6.01
C LYS A 32 16.56 3.69 -6.24
N ILE A 33 17.29 3.43 -5.15
CA ILE A 33 18.60 2.77 -5.19
C ILE A 33 18.47 1.38 -5.84
N LEU A 34 17.48 0.59 -5.45
CA LEU A 34 17.27 -0.74 -6.00
C LEU A 34 16.93 -0.71 -7.49
N LEU A 35 16.15 0.27 -7.96
CA LEU A 35 15.86 0.46 -9.38
C LEU A 35 17.13 0.81 -10.17
N GLU A 36 17.97 1.71 -9.65
CA GLU A 36 19.25 2.08 -10.26
C GLU A 36 20.19 0.87 -10.42
N HIS A 37 20.13 -0.08 -9.48
CA HIS A 37 20.92 -1.31 -9.51
C HIS A 37 20.19 -2.53 -10.11
N HIS A 38 19.11 -2.30 -10.85
CA HIS A 38 18.34 -3.31 -11.58
C HIS A 38 17.78 -4.44 -10.69
N LYS A 39 17.49 -4.14 -9.41
CA LYS A 39 16.93 -5.08 -8.45
C LYS A 39 15.40 -5.03 -8.47
N TRP A 40 14.81 -5.28 -9.64
CA TRP A 40 13.38 -5.11 -9.94
C TRP A 40 12.43 -5.75 -8.92
N ALA A 41 12.60 -7.05 -8.67
CA ALA A 41 11.78 -7.78 -7.70
C ALA A 41 11.81 -7.17 -6.29
N ARG A 42 13.01 -6.80 -5.81
CA ARG A 42 13.17 -6.19 -4.49
C ARG A 42 12.60 -4.77 -4.45
N SER A 43 12.85 -3.97 -5.49
CA SER A 43 12.28 -2.61 -5.60
C SER A 43 10.76 -2.64 -5.59
N TYR A 44 10.15 -3.61 -6.29
CA TYR A 44 8.70 -3.77 -6.33
C TYR A 44 8.14 -4.13 -4.95
N ALA A 45 8.75 -5.08 -4.24
CA ALA A 45 8.34 -5.43 -2.89
C ALA A 45 8.49 -4.28 -1.89
N LEU A 46 9.60 -3.54 -1.92
CA LEU A 46 9.79 -2.39 -1.02
C LEU A 46 8.82 -1.25 -1.34
N ALA A 47 8.48 -1.03 -2.62
CA ALA A 47 7.44 -0.06 -2.99
C ALA A 47 6.06 -0.47 -2.43
N THR A 48 5.71 -1.76 -2.46
CA THR A 48 4.51 -2.26 -1.80
C THR A 48 4.54 -2.04 -0.28
N LEU A 49 5.68 -2.26 0.37
CA LEU A 49 5.82 -2.00 1.81
C LEU A 49 5.67 -0.50 2.14
N ALA A 50 6.23 0.38 1.31
CA ALA A 50 6.05 1.84 1.46
C ALA A 50 4.57 2.24 1.35
N ILE A 51 3.84 1.65 0.40
CA ILE A 51 2.38 1.82 0.25
C ILE A 51 1.64 1.41 1.53
N GLU A 52 2.00 0.27 2.13
CA GLU A 52 1.36 -0.19 3.37
C GLU A 52 1.62 0.75 4.54
N GLU A 53 2.84 1.25 4.70
CA GLU A 53 3.20 2.21 5.74
C GLU A 53 2.47 3.55 5.55
N TYR A 54 2.36 4.03 4.31
CA TYR A 54 1.52 5.19 4.00
C TYR A 54 0.04 4.94 4.34
N GLY A 55 -0.48 3.75 4.05
CA GLY A 55 -1.83 3.36 4.45
C GLY A 55 -2.03 3.41 5.97
N LYS A 56 -1.04 3.00 6.77
CA LYS A 56 -1.09 3.14 8.24
C LYS A 56 -1.14 4.61 8.67
N PHE A 57 -0.35 5.47 8.03
CA PHE A 57 -0.39 6.90 8.26
C PHE A 57 -1.81 7.47 8.06
N ARG A 58 -2.46 7.11 6.95
CA ARG A 58 -3.84 7.56 6.65
C ARG A 58 -4.86 7.09 7.69
N LEU A 59 -4.80 5.82 8.10
CA LEU A 59 -5.66 5.29 9.17
C LEU A 59 -5.43 6.03 10.50
N CYS A 60 -4.20 6.39 10.82
CA CYS A 60 -3.87 7.16 12.02
C CYS A 60 -4.43 8.59 11.98
N GLU A 61 -4.32 9.27 10.83
CA GLU A 61 -4.89 10.61 10.63
C GLU A 61 -6.41 10.59 10.75
N GLU A 62 -7.07 9.59 10.15
CA GLU A 62 -8.52 9.44 10.27
C GLU A 62 -8.96 9.21 11.72
N ALA A 63 -8.30 8.29 12.43
CA ALA A 63 -8.59 8.00 13.84
C ALA A 63 -8.37 9.23 14.73
N ALA A 64 -7.37 10.06 14.44
CA ALA A 64 -7.12 11.31 15.17
C ALA A 64 -8.15 12.42 14.87
N ALA A 65 -8.72 12.44 13.66
CA ALA A 65 -9.66 13.46 13.23
C ALA A 65 -11.12 13.17 13.64
N ARG A 66 -11.48 11.91 13.92
CA ARG A 66 -12.86 11.48 14.21
C ARG A 66 -13.02 10.80 15.58
N PRO A 67 -12.87 11.53 16.70
CA PRO A 67 -13.16 10.98 18.03
C PRO A 67 -14.68 10.86 18.29
N PRO A 68 -15.16 9.82 19.01
CA PRO A 68 -14.39 8.70 19.55
C PRO A 68 -14.11 7.63 18.49
N ALA A 69 -12.83 7.28 18.30
CA ALA A 69 -12.44 6.23 17.37
C ALA A 69 -12.74 4.83 17.94
N ASN A 70 -13.13 3.89 17.07
CA ASN A 70 -13.23 2.48 17.44
C ASN A 70 -11.83 1.85 17.46
N TRP A 71 -11.14 1.92 18.60
CA TRP A 71 -9.76 1.46 18.73
C TRP A 71 -9.57 -0.03 18.46
N ARG A 72 -10.56 -0.87 18.76
CA ARG A 72 -10.50 -2.30 18.43
C ARG A 72 -10.47 -2.50 16.91
N ASN A 73 -11.32 -1.78 16.19
CA ASN A 73 -11.35 -1.83 14.72
C ASN A 73 -10.04 -1.27 14.13
N PHE A 74 -9.60 -0.10 14.61
CA PHE A 74 -8.32 0.51 14.21
C PHE A 74 -7.12 -0.44 14.36
N TRP A 75 -6.98 -1.10 15.51
CA TRP A 75 -5.90 -2.07 15.73
C TRP A 75 -6.04 -3.33 14.86
N SER A 76 -7.26 -3.69 14.47
CA SER A 76 -7.51 -4.78 13.53
C SER A 76 -7.10 -4.39 12.11
N GLU A 77 -7.49 -3.21 11.65
CA GLU A 77 -7.17 -2.66 10.33
C GLU A 77 -5.67 -2.40 10.15
N LEU A 78 -4.97 -1.96 11.19
CA LEU A 78 -3.51 -1.84 11.14
C LEU A 78 -2.78 -3.18 10.94
N LYS A 79 -3.39 -4.29 11.37
CA LYS A 79 -2.81 -5.63 11.23
C LYS A 79 -3.07 -6.24 9.85
N THR A 80 -4.21 -5.95 9.25
CA THR A 80 -4.58 -6.51 7.94
C THR A 80 -4.05 -5.63 6.81
N HIS A 81 -3.61 -6.25 5.71
CA HIS A 81 -2.95 -5.52 4.63
C HIS A 81 -3.93 -4.72 3.77
N ASP A 82 -5.12 -5.27 3.52
CA ASP A 82 -6.10 -4.73 2.58
C ASP A 82 -6.59 -3.32 2.93
N PRO A 83 -6.93 -2.99 4.21
CA PRO A 83 -7.34 -1.63 4.56
C PRO A 83 -6.26 -0.58 4.32
N LYS A 84 -4.99 -0.91 4.56
CA LYS A 84 -3.87 0.01 4.33
C LYS A 84 -3.69 0.32 2.84
N THR A 85 -3.71 -0.71 2.01
CA THR A 85 -3.60 -0.55 0.56
C THR A 85 -4.79 0.19 -0.02
N ARG A 86 -5.98 0.02 0.58
CA ARG A 86 -7.19 0.77 0.22
C ARG A 86 -7.04 2.28 0.45
N GLU A 87 -6.55 2.67 1.63
CA GLU A 87 -6.31 4.08 1.95
C GLU A 87 -5.32 4.73 0.98
N TRP A 88 -4.23 4.02 0.65
CA TRP A 88 -3.31 4.49 -0.39
C TRP A 88 -3.97 4.59 -1.77
N SER A 89 -4.76 3.59 -2.17
CA SER A 89 -5.43 3.57 -3.47
C SER A 89 -6.39 4.75 -3.65
N GLY A 90 -7.09 5.13 -2.58
CA GLY A 90 -7.92 6.34 -2.55
C GLY A 90 -7.09 7.60 -2.77
N ALA A 91 -5.99 7.76 -2.03
CA ALA A 91 -5.08 8.90 -2.19
C ALA A 91 -4.44 8.96 -3.59
N LEU A 92 -4.05 7.81 -4.15
CA LEU A 92 -3.52 7.71 -5.51
C LEU A 92 -4.55 8.21 -6.52
N LEU A 93 -5.80 7.76 -6.42
CA LEU A 93 -6.89 8.28 -7.26
C LEU A 93 -7.07 9.79 -7.05
N ASP A 94 -7.07 10.30 -5.83
CA ASP A 94 -7.16 11.75 -5.59
C ASP A 94 -6.02 12.54 -6.24
N SER A 95 -4.82 11.96 -6.35
CA SER A 95 -3.67 12.58 -7.01
C SER A 95 -3.72 12.58 -8.54
N MET A 96 -4.58 11.74 -9.13
CA MET A 96 -4.69 11.59 -10.59
C MET A 96 -5.80 12.46 -11.15
N ARG A 97 -5.59 12.99 -12.37
CA ARG A 97 -6.68 13.62 -13.13
C ARG A 97 -7.49 12.54 -13.85
N PRO A 98 -8.83 12.67 -13.93
CA PRO A 98 -9.62 11.73 -14.74
C PRO A 98 -9.08 11.73 -16.18
N PRO A 99 -8.85 10.56 -16.80
CA PRO A 99 -8.45 10.52 -18.19
C PRO A 99 -9.49 11.22 -19.07
N ARG A 100 -9.03 11.93 -20.11
CA ARG A 100 -9.92 12.56 -21.09
C ARG A 100 -10.77 11.46 -21.73
N GLY A 101 -12.07 11.42 -21.44
CA GLY A 101 -13.03 10.52 -22.10
C GLY A 101 -14.02 9.78 -21.19
N GLY A 102 -13.78 9.65 -19.88
CA GLY A 102 -14.68 8.88 -18.97
C GLY A 102 -15.67 9.71 -18.15
N GLY A 103 -15.42 11.01 -17.97
CA GLY A 103 -16.21 11.88 -17.10
C GLY A 103 -16.12 11.53 -15.61
N GLN A 104 -16.79 12.31 -14.76
CA GLN A 104 -16.77 12.14 -13.30
C GLN A 104 -17.38 10.78 -12.86
N ALA A 105 -18.35 10.25 -13.60
CA ALA A 105 -19.04 9.01 -13.24
C ALA A 105 -18.12 7.78 -13.35
N ALA A 106 -17.34 7.65 -14.42
CA ALA A 106 -16.35 6.58 -14.54
C ALA A 106 -15.29 6.66 -13.44
N TRP A 107 -14.93 7.88 -13.01
CA TRP A 107 -13.98 8.09 -11.92
C TRP A 107 -14.52 7.67 -10.56
N ASN A 108 -15.78 8.03 -10.27
CA ASN A 108 -16.46 7.60 -9.06
C ASN A 108 -16.60 6.07 -9.02
N HIS A 109 -16.84 5.44 -10.17
CA HIS A 109 -16.89 3.99 -10.28
C HIS A 109 -15.52 3.34 -10.03
N ALA A 110 -14.45 3.84 -10.67
CA ALA A 110 -13.08 3.37 -10.42
C ALA A 110 -12.71 3.48 -8.94
N ARG A 111 -13.07 4.61 -8.30
CA ARG A 111 -12.94 4.80 -6.86
C ARG A 111 -13.69 3.73 -6.09
N SER A 112 -14.98 3.51 -6.35
CA SER A 112 -15.76 2.50 -5.64
C SER A 112 -15.17 1.09 -5.72
N VAL A 113 -14.54 0.73 -6.85
CA VAL A 113 -13.91 -0.59 -7.03
C VAL A 113 -12.57 -0.69 -6.30
N MET A 114 -11.74 0.35 -6.39
CA MET A 114 -10.42 0.36 -5.76
C MET A 114 -10.51 0.56 -4.25
N THR A 115 -11.57 1.21 -3.76
CA THR A 115 -11.82 1.45 -2.34
C THR A 115 -12.91 0.57 -1.75
N ALA A 116 -13.34 -0.49 -2.44
CA ALA A 116 -14.27 -1.46 -1.87
C ALA A 116 -13.61 -2.28 -0.76
N ASP A 117 -14.42 -2.76 0.20
CA ASP A 117 -14.01 -3.85 1.07
C ASP A 117 -13.67 -5.09 0.22
N ASN A 118 -12.59 -5.80 0.57
CA ASN A 118 -12.05 -6.92 -0.21
C ASN A 118 -11.71 -6.55 -1.67
N SER A 119 -11.29 -5.30 -1.94
CA SER A 119 -10.89 -4.88 -3.27
C SER A 119 -9.84 -5.83 -3.87
N LYS A 120 -10.16 -6.43 -5.02
CA LYS A 120 -9.23 -7.29 -5.77
C LYS A 120 -7.93 -6.55 -6.11
N PHE A 121 -8.01 -5.24 -6.33
CA PHE A 121 -6.85 -4.40 -6.57
C PHE A 121 -5.96 -4.30 -5.31
N ALA A 122 -6.56 -3.95 -4.17
CA ALA A 122 -5.83 -3.84 -2.91
C ALA A 122 -5.18 -5.18 -2.50
N LYS A 123 -5.91 -6.28 -2.70
CA LYS A 123 -5.41 -7.64 -2.47
C LYS A 123 -4.24 -7.97 -3.41
N ALA A 124 -4.38 -7.71 -4.71
CA ALA A 124 -3.30 -7.96 -5.68
C ALA A 124 -2.04 -7.14 -5.38
N VAL A 125 -2.18 -5.89 -4.95
CA VAL A 125 -1.05 -5.04 -4.52
C VAL A 125 -0.43 -5.55 -3.21
N SER A 126 -1.22 -6.02 -2.26
CA SER A 126 -0.71 -6.63 -1.02
C SER A 126 0.05 -7.93 -1.27
N GLU A 127 -0.51 -8.82 -2.10
CA GLU A 127 0.10 -10.11 -2.47
C GLU A 127 1.34 -9.92 -3.35
N SER A 128 1.40 -8.82 -4.09
CA SER A 128 2.52 -8.47 -4.98
C SER A 128 3.88 -8.41 -4.29
N LYS A 129 3.97 -8.06 -3.00
CA LYS A 129 5.24 -8.12 -2.25
C LYS A 129 5.79 -9.54 -2.13
N MET A 130 4.91 -10.55 -2.09
CA MET A 130 5.32 -11.94 -2.01
C MET A 130 6.08 -12.34 -3.27
N SER A 131 5.57 -11.91 -4.44
CA SER A 131 6.21 -12.09 -5.74
C SER A 131 7.59 -11.44 -5.85
N GLY A 132 7.90 -10.44 -5.03
CA GLY A 132 9.19 -9.76 -5.04
C GLY A 132 10.20 -10.25 -3.99
N LEU A 133 9.75 -11.04 -3.00
CA LEU A 133 10.57 -11.45 -1.84
C LEU A 133 10.77 -12.95 -1.71
N TYR A 134 9.76 -13.76 -2.05
CA TYR A 134 9.76 -15.18 -1.76
C TYR A 134 9.77 -16.02 -3.03
N VAL A 135 10.59 -17.06 -3.02
CA VAL A 135 10.42 -18.18 -3.94
C VAL A 135 9.15 -18.91 -3.54
N ASP A 136 8.33 -19.28 -4.52
CA ASP A 136 7.08 -20.00 -4.31
C ASP A 136 6.99 -21.18 -5.30
N TRP A 137 5.92 -21.97 -5.24
CA TRP A 137 5.66 -23.09 -6.14
C TRP A 137 4.39 -22.83 -6.95
N ASP A 138 4.45 -23.03 -8.27
CA ASP A 138 3.26 -22.95 -9.13
C ASP A 138 2.76 -24.35 -9.47
N ASP A 139 1.67 -24.78 -8.84
CA ASP A 139 1.08 -26.10 -9.09
C ASP A 139 0.70 -26.34 -10.57
N PRO A 140 0.09 -25.37 -11.30
CA PRO A 140 -0.25 -25.55 -12.72
C PRO A 140 0.96 -25.80 -13.64
N SER A 141 2.06 -25.06 -13.48
CA SER A 141 3.26 -25.25 -14.31
C SER A 141 4.25 -26.27 -13.74
N ALA A 142 4.06 -26.69 -12.48
CA ALA A 142 4.99 -27.55 -11.75
C ALA A 142 6.42 -27.00 -11.74
N GLN A 143 6.58 -25.68 -11.59
CA GLN A 143 7.86 -24.99 -11.55
C GLN A 143 7.98 -24.07 -10.33
N PRO A 144 9.21 -23.80 -9.87
CA PRO A 144 9.45 -22.77 -8.87
C PRO A 144 9.16 -21.38 -9.46
N LEU A 145 8.48 -20.55 -8.67
CA LEU A 145 8.23 -19.15 -8.94
C LEU A 145 9.35 -18.31 -8.33
N ILE A 146 10.28 -17.85 -9.17
CA ILE A 146 11.45 -17.07 -8.72
C ILE A 146 11.14 -15.57 -8.82
N PRO A 147 11.36 -14.76 -7.76
CA PRO A 147 10.99 -13.34 -7.76
C PRO A 147 11.52 -12.54 -8.95
N GLY A 148 12.78 -12.76 -9.33
CA GLY A 148 13.44 -12.05 -10.43
C GLY A 148 12.84 -12.33 -11.81
N GLU A 149 12.09 -13.42 -11.97
CA GLU A 149 11.46 -13.82 -13.22
C GLU A 149 10.01 -13.32 -13.31
N ARG A 150 9.39 -13.04 -12.15
CA ARG A 150 8.00 -12.57 -12.04
C ARG A 150 7.86 -11.06 -12.15
N VAL A 151 8.91 -10.33 -11.75
CA VAL A 151 8.91 -8.87 -11.71
C VAL A 151 9.96 -8.33 -12.65
N ASN A 152 9.52 -7.71 -13.74
CA ASN A 152 10.36 -6.99 -14.67
C ASN A 152 10.50 -5.51 -14.31
N GLU A 153 11.37 -4.81 -15.02
CA GLU A 153 11.62 -3.38 -14.85
C GLU A 153 10.34 -2.53 -14.95
N ALA A 154 9.47 -2.82 -15.93
CA ALA A 154 8.26 -2.05 -16.15
C ALA A 154 7.31 -2.13 -14.94
N LEU A 155 7.11 -3.32 -14.38
CA LEU A 155 6.30 -3.50 -13.17
C LEU A 155 6.91 -2.78 -11.97
N ALA A 156 8.22 -2.90 -11.78
CA ALA A 156 8.94 -2.23 -10.70
C ALA A 156 8.82 -0.69 -10.79
N ARG A 157 9.05 -0.12 -11.97
CA ARG A 157 8.91 1.32 -12.21
C ARG A 157 7.47 1.82 -12.06
N ASN A 158 6.49 1.07 -12.56
CA ASN A 158 5.09 1.43 -12.42
C ASN A 158 4.67 1.49 -10.94
N MET A 159 5.09 0.51 -10.14
CA MET A 159 4.80 0.51 -8.70
C MET A 159 5.48 1.66 -7.98
N PHE A 160 6.77 1.92 -8.26
CA PHE A 160 7.48 3.07 -7.71
C PHE A 160 6.76 4.39 -8.05
N ASN A 161 6.44 4.61 -9.33
CA ASN A 161 5.76 5.82 -9.78
C ASN A 161 4.36 5.99 -9.14
N ALA A 162 3.65 4.89 -8.92
CA ALA A 162 2.36 4.93 -8.25
C ALA A 162 2.53 5.29 -6.76
N ALA A 163 3.50 4.69 -6.08
CA ALA A 163 3.77 4.97 -4.67
C ALA A 163 4.26 6.41 -4.45
N SER A 164 5.20 6.89 -5.28
CA SER A 164 5.81 8.22 -5.19
C SER A 164 4.88 9.38 -5.54
N ARG A 165 3.64 9.11 -5.99
CA ARG A 165 2.66 10.17 -6.25
C ARG A 165 2.14 10.81 -4.97
N VAL A 166 2.06 10.04 -3.90
CA VAL A 166 1.39 10.46 -2.65
C VAL A 166 2.29 10.37 -1.42
N ILE A 167 3.43 9.70 -1.53
CA ILE A 167 4.43 9.60 -0.48
C ILE A 167 5.54 10.62 -0.79
N HIS A 168 5.63 11.65 0.05
CA HIS A 168 6.61 12.75 -0.03
C HIS A 168 7.18 13.06 1.34
#